data_AF-C1DZX9-F1
#
_entry.id   AF-C1DZX9-F1
#
_cell.length_a   1.000
_cell.length_b   1.000
_cell.length_c   1.000
_cell.angle_alpha   90.00
_cell.angle_beta   90.00
_cell.angle_gamma   90.00
#
_symmetry.space_group_name_H-M   'P 1'
#
loop_
_entity.id
_entity.type
_entity.pdbx_description
1 polymer ?
#
loop_
_entity_poly.entity_id
_entity_poly.type
_entity_poly.pdbx_seq_one_letter_code
_entity_poly.pdbx_strand_id
1 'polypeptide(L)'
;MAHGDRARRATRRLASLASHVGPRGTAIERASTSAPTIDRPEAWVAASASGECFGPGAWLAVDQARVDAFARCTEDHQWIHRAGAVTQFGGPIAHGLLTASLLPALMDGVLPRMGWVAQEINVGFNRLRFVSPVKVGARVRASAKLVSVRRLGKGAGGKGPDGTETVVSVTVSTDDEDSNAKPAMTCEWVTRQYAR
;
A
#
# COMPACT_ATOMS: atom_id res chain seq x y z
N MET A 1 35.76 -43.84 1.97
CA MET A 1 35.57 -43.22 0.63
C MET A 1 34.26 -42.39 0.61
N ALA A 2 34.19 -41.31 1.38
CA ALA A 2 32.94 -40.57 1.63
C ALA A 2 33.15 -39.04 1.74
N HIS A 3 33.87 -38.43 0.79
CA HIS A 3 34.17 -36.99 0.82
C HIS A 3 33.92 -36.22 -0.50
N GLY A 4 33.42 -36.88 -1.56
CA GLY A 4 33.23 -36.22 -2.87
C GLY A 4 31.84 -35.61 -3.12
N ASP A 5 30.84 -35.94 -2.30
CA ASP A 5 29.43 -35.84 -2.73
C ASP A 5 28.59 -34.76 -2.03
N ARG A 6 29.20 -34.03 -1.06
CA ARG A 6 28.60 -32.84 -0.44
C ARG A 6 28.92 -31.54 -1.20
N ALA A 7 30.07 -31.47 -1.87
CA ALA A 7 30.49 -30.27 -2.62
C ALA A 7 29.68 -30.04 -3.92
N ARG A 8 29.16 -31.11 -4.53
CA ARG A 8 28.36 -31.05 -5.77
C ARG A 8 26.89 -30.68 -5.53
N ARG A 9 26.38 -30.85 -4.30
CA ARG A 9 25.01 -30.45 -3.91
C ARG A 9 24.92 -28.99 -3.46
N ALA A 10 26.00 -28.44 -2.91
CA ALA A 10 26.08 -27.01 -2.54
C ALA A 10 26.15 -26.08 -3.76
N THR A 11 26.79 -26.52 -4.85
CA THR A 11 26.98 -25.71 -6.07
C THR A 11 25.73 -25.63 -6.96
N ARG A 12 24.77 -26.55 -6.83
CA ARG A 12 23.49 -26.49 -7.58
C ARG A 12 22.44 -25.55 -6.98
N ARG A 13 22.56 -25.15 -5.70
CA ARG A 13 21.65 -24.17 -5.07
C ARG A 13 22.07 -22.71 -5.30
N LEU A 14 23.32 -22.45 -5.70
CA LEU A 14 23.81 -21.10 -5.95
C LEU A 14 23.55 -20.61 -7.39
N ALA A 15 23.35 -21.53 -8.36
CA ALA A 15 23.09 -21.17 -9.75
C ALA A 15 21.61 -20.82 -10.05
N SER A 16 20.69 -21.03 -9.11
CA SER A 16 19.25 -20.73 -9.29
C SER A 16 18.83 -19.34 -8.75
N LEU A 17 19.74 -18.63 -8.08
CA LEU A 17 19.45 -17.34 -7.43
C LEU A 17 19.86 -16.12 -8.27
N ALA A 18 20.46 -16.34 -9.45
CA ALA A 18 21.07 -15.28 -10.26
C ALA A 18 20.21 -14.81 -11.46
N SER A 19 18.97 -15.27 -11.63
CA SER A 19 18.17 -14.96 -12.83
C SER A 19 17.04 -13.93 -12.65
N HIS A 20 16.89 -13.28 -11.48
CA HIS A 20 15.77 -12.36 -11.24
C HIS A 20 16.15 -10.98 -10.65
N VAL A 21 17.43 -10.63 -10.59
CA VAL A 21 17.88 -9.32 -10.09
C VAL A 21 18.20 -8.40 -11.27
N GLY A 22 17.16 -8.03 -12.02
CA GLY A 22 17.18 -6.79 -12.79
C GLY A 22 16.66 -5.64 -11.91
N PRO A 23 17.00 -4.37 -12.18
CA PRO A 23 16.43 -3.24 -11.45
C PRO A 23 14.91 -3.24 -11.70
N ARG A 24 14.14 -3.78 -10.75
CA ARG A 24 12.68 -3.66 -10.75
C ARG A 24 12.39 -2.17 -10.58
N GLY A 25 11.76 -1.57 -11.59
CA GLY A 25 11.56 -0.12 -11.67
C GLY A 25 11.02 0.47 -10.36
N THR A 26 11.53 1.64 -9.99
CA THR A 26 11.09 2.41 -8.82
C THR A 26 9.71 3.05 -9.03
N ALA A 27 9.25 3.09 -10.28
CA ALA A 27 7.97 3.62 -10.70
C ALA A 27 6.85 2.60 -10.46
N ILE A 28 5.68 3.10 -10.04
CA ILE A 28 4.44 2.32 -10.02
C ILE A 28 4.16 1.88 -11.46
N GLU A 29 4.07 0.58 -11.70
CA GLU A 29 3.44 0.07 -12.92
C GLU A 29 1.96 0.48 -12.85
N ARG A 30 1.61 1.63 -13.45
CA ARG A 30 0.22 2.11 -13.41
C ARG A 30 -0.65 1.08 -14.11
N ALA A 31 -1.53 0.43 -13.36
CA ALA A 31 -2.61 -0.33 -13.97
C ALA A 31 -3.44 0.64 -14.83
N SER A 32 -3.68 0.28 -16.09
CA SER A 32 -4.67 0.98 -16.91
C SER A 32 -6.04 0.67 -16.32
N THR A 33 -6.57 1.52 -15.45
CA THR A 33 -7.86 1.25 -14.82
C THR A 33 -8.98 1.85 -15.64
N SER A 34 -9.89 0.99 -16.11
CA SER A 34 -11.18 1.34 -16.69
C SER A 34 -12.21 1.69 -15.61
N ALA A 35 -11.75 2.14 -14.44
CA ALA A 35 -12.62 2.38 -13.31
C ALA A 35 -13.59 3.50 -13.68
N PRO A 36 -14.91 3.32 -13.46
CA PRO A 36 -15.90 4.31 -13.82
C PRO A 36 -15.60 5.64 -13.12
N THR A 37 -15.94 6.75 -13.77
CA THR A 37 -15.89 8.06 -13.12
C THR A 37 -17.23 8.31 -12.43
N ILE A 38 -17.18 8.72 -11.16
CA ILE A 38 -18.34 9.16 -10.40
C ILE A 38 -18.34 10.68 -10.41
N ASP A 39 -19.31 11.26 -11.11
CA ASP A 39 -19.38 12.71 -11.35
C ASP A 39 -20.23 13.47 -10.33
N ARG A 40 -20.88 12.78 -9.39
CA ARG A 40 -21.70 13.41 -8.36
C ARG A 40 -21.49 12.79 -6.97
N PRO A 41 -21.41 13.59 -5.89
CA PRO A 41 -21.27 13.07 -4.53
C PRO A 41 -22.36 12.10 -4.12
N GLU A 42 -23.60 12.33 -4.56
CA GLU A 42 -24.77 11.52 -4.20
C GLU A 42 -24.66 10.09 -4.72
N ALA A 43 -24.09 9.91 -5.91
CA ALA A 43 -23.82 8.59 -6.47
C ALA A 43 -22.78 7.82 -5.66
N TRP A 44 -21.75 8.52 -5.12
CA TRP A 44 -20.77 7.90 -4.24
C TRP A 44 -21.36 7.52 -2.88
N VAL A 45 -22.21 8.39 -2.33
CA VAL A 45 -22.96 8.08 -1.10
C VAL A 45 -23.81 6.83 -1.30
N ALA A 46 -24.56 6.73 -2.41
CA ALA A 46 -25.38 5.57 -2.72
C ALA A 46 -24.56 4.29 -2.89
N ALA A 47 -23.39 4.36 -3.54
CA ALA A 47 -22.50 3.21 -3.74
C ALA A 47 -22.07 2.55 -2.41
N SER A 48 -21.93 3.34 -1.34
CA SER A 48 -21.50 2.81 -0.03
C SER A 48 -22.44 1.79 0.60
N ALA A 49 -23.72 1.78 0.22
CA ALA A 49 -24.69 0.79 0.72
C ALA A 49 -24.38 -0.65 0.26
N SER A 50 -23.66 -0.81 -0.84
CA SER A 50 -23.32 -2.13 -1.41
C SER A 50 -22.13 -2.80 -0.71
N GLY A 51 -21.28 -2.03 -0.02
CA GLY A 51 -20.02 -2.53 0.56
C GLY A 51 -19.04 -3.05 -0.49
N GLU A 52 -19.01 -2.44 -1.68
CA GLU A 52 -18.21 -2.86 -2.83
C GLU A 52 -16.72 -3.07 -2.51
N CYS A 53 -16.14 -4.10 -3.11
CA CYS A 53 -14.72 -4.44 -3.02
C CYS A 53 -13.99 -4.01 -4.29
N PHE A 54 -12.79 -3.44 -4.12
CA PHE A 54 -11.96 -2.89 -5.18
C PHE A 54 -10.56 -3.50 -5.18
N GLY A 55 -9.98 -3.60 -6.37
CA GLY A 55 -8.64 -4.14 -6.59
C GLY A 55 -8.59 -5.67 -6.74
N PRO A 56 -7.41 -6.27 -6.56
CA PRO A 56 -6.17 -5.64 -6.11
C PRO A 56 -5.61 -4.64 -7.13
N GLY A 57 -4.95 -3.60 -6.63
CA GLY A 57 -4.18 -2.67 -7.45
C GLY A 57 -2.88 -3.29 -7.99
N ALA A 58 -2.12 -2.46 -8.69
CA ALA A 58 -0.81 -2.84 -9.21
C ALA A 58 0.20 -3.10 -8.09
N TRP A 59 1.22 -3.89 -8.41
CA TRP A 59 2.35 -4.11 -7.53
C TRP A 59 3.28 -2.90 -7.52
N LEU A 60 3.78 -2.55 -6.34
CA LEU A 60 4.78 -1.51 -6.12
C LEU A 60 6.00 -2.09 -5.42
N ALA A 61 7.18 -1.92 -6.01
CA ALA A 61 8.44 -2.33 -5.39
C ALA A 61 8.82 -1.45 -4.18
N VAL A 62 9.26 -2.10 -3.11
CA VAL A 62 9.78 -1.45 -1.89
C VAL A 62 11.27 -1.75 -1.79
N ASP A 63 12.07 -0.91 -2.44
CA ASP A 63 13.53 -1.04 -2.45
C ASP A 63 14.20 -0.27 -1.30
N GLN A 64 15.51 -0.50 -1.13
CA GLN A 64 16.29 0.15 -0.07
C GLN A 64 16.36 1.67 -0.27
N ALA A 65 16.39 2.16 -1.50
CA ALA A 65 16.46 3.59 -1.80
C ALA A 65 15.23 4.34 -1.26
N ARG A 66 14.03 3.77 -1.44
CA ARG A 66 12.79 4.30 -0.88
C ARG A 66 12.80 4.26 0.65
N VAL A 67 13.26 3.16 1.24
CA VAL A 67 13.37 3.01 2.71
C VAL A 67 14.33 4.03 3.30
N ASP A 68 15.50 4.22 2.70
CA ASP A 68 16.49 5.19 3.16
C ASP A 68 16.00 6.63 2.97
N ALA A 69 15.28 6.92 1.88
CA ALA A 69 14.67 8.23 1.66
C ALA A 69 13.61 8.54 2.72
N PHE A 70 12.78 7.57 3.08
CA PHE A 70 11.81 7.73 4.16
C PHE A 70 12.51 7.97 5.51
N ALA A 71 13.53 7.16 5.83
CA ALA A 71 14.34 7.35 7.05
C ALA A 71 14.93 8.77 7.14
N ARG A 72 15.47 9.31 6.04
CA ARG A 72 15.97 10.69 5.99
C ARG A 72 14.87 11.74 6.17
N CYS A 73 13.68 11.50 5.61
CA CYS A 73 12.56 12.43 5.69
C CYS A 73 11.92 12.47 7.08
N THR A 74 11.91 11.35 7.80
CA THR A 74 11.21 11.20 9.08
C THR A 74 12.14 11.07 10.28
N GLU A 75 13.44 11.12 10.06
CA GLU A 75 14.50 10.91 11.06
C GLU A 75 14.46 9.52 11.74
N ASP A 76 13.67 8.58 11.21
CA ASP A 76 13.61 7.21 11.70
C ASP A 76 14.74 6.37 11.09
N HIS A 77 15.88 6.45 11.76
CA HIS A 77 17.08 5.71 11.41
C HIS A 77 17.23 4.40 12.20
N GLN A 78 16.15 3.81 12.71
CA GLN A 78 16.24 2.54 13.42
C GLN A 78 16.97 1.48 12.58
N TRP A 79 17.88 0.74 13.22
CA TRP A 79 18.85 -0.12 12.53
C TRP A 79 18.22 -1.20 11.64
N ILE A 80 17.01 -1.68 11.97
CA ILE A 80 16.30 -2.73 11.24
C ILE A 80 15.91 -2.35 9.80
N HIS A 81 15.92 -1.05 9.49
CA HIS A 81 15.59 -0.52 8.16
C HIS A 81 16.81 -0.34 7.26
N ARG A 82 18.03 -0.37 7.83
CA ARG A 82 19.25 0.00 7.13
C ARG A 82 19.76 -1.14 6.25
N ALA A 83 20.37 -0.79 5.13
CA ALA A 83 21.07 -1.75 4.27
C ALA A 83 22.03 -2.63 5.08
N GLY A 84 21.99 -3.95 4.82
CA GLY A 84 22.83 -4.92 5.53
C GLY A 84 22.34 -5.31 6.94
N ALA A 85 21.20 -4.79 7.41
CA ALA A 85 20.62 -5.21 8.68
C ALA A 85 20.32 -6.72 8.69
N VAL A 86 20.81 -7.41 9.71
CA VAL A 86 20.50 -8.82 9.97
C VAL A 86 19.40 -8.87 11.01
N THR A 87 18.16 -8.96 10.54
CA THR A 87 16.99 -9.11 11.41
C THR A 87 16.56 -10.57 11.48
N GLN A 88 15.68 -10.90 12.42
CA GLN A 88 15.02 -12.21 12.47
C GLN A 88 14.18 -12.53 11.20
N PHE A 89 13.94 -11.54 10.34
CA PHE A 89 13.19 -11.67 9.09
C PHE A 89 14.10 -11.90 7.87
N GLY A 90 15.40 -12.13 8.06
CA GLY A 90 16.33 -12.49 6.99
C GLY A 90 16.91 -11.31 6.20
N GLY A 91 16.75 -10.08 6.68
CA GLY A 91 17.28 -8.87 6.04
C GLY A 91 16.66 -7.59 6.59
N PRO A 92 16.93 -6.42 5.98
CA PRO A 92 16.25 -5.18 6.33
C PRO A 92 14.76 -5.25 5.99
N ILE A 93 13.96 -4.55 6.78
CA ILE A 93 12.52 -4.42 6.57
C ILE A 93 12.14 -2.95 6.40
N ALA A 94 11.12 -2.67 5.60
CA ALA A 94 10.61 -1.33 5.43
C ALA A 94 9.96 -0.81 6.72
N HIS A 95 9.94 0.51 6.89
CA HIS A 95 9.17 1.15 7.97
C HIS A 95 7.68 0.83 7.81
N GLY A 96 7.00 0.52 8.91
CA GLY A 96 5.53 0.40 8.88
C GLY A 96 4.87 1.69 8.38
N LEU A 97 5.35 2.84 8.87
CA LEU A 97 4.86 4.15 8.45
C LEU A 97 5.17 4.48 6.98
N LEU A 98 6.24 3.93 6.40
CA LEU A 98 6.44 3.97 4.95
C LEU A 98 5.33 3.21 4.24
N THR A 99 5.01 1.99 4.67
CA THR A 99 3.93 1.19 4.08
C THR A 99 2.59 1.92 4.11
N ALA A 100 2.26 2.59 5.22
CA ALA A 100 1.06 3.43 5.33
C ALA A 100 1.12 4.65 4.39
N SER A 101 2.29 5.29 4.27
CA SER A 101 2.50 6.46 3.40
C SER A 101 2.43 6.13 1.91
N LEU A 102 2.54 4.86 1.53
CA LEU A 102 2.37 4.40 0.15
C LEU A 102 0.90 4.24 -0.26
N LEU A 103 -0.07 4.36 0.65
CA LEU A 103 -1.48 4.19 0.33
C LEU A 103 -1.99 5.07 -0.84
N PRO A 104 -1.67 6.37 -0.94
CA PRO A 104 -2.08 7.17 -2.10
C PRO A 104 -1.58 6.60 -3.43
N ALA A 105 -0.36 6.05 -3.45
CA ALA A 105 0.22 5.40 -4.62
C ALA A 105 -0.41 4.02 -4.90
N LEU A 106 -0.65 3.22 -3.85
CA LEU A 106 -1.20 1.87 -3.97
C LEU A 106 -2.69 1.85 -4.34
N MET A 107 -3.39 2.92 -3.98
CA MET A 107 -4.82 3.11 -4.25
C MET A 107 -5.08 3.83 -5.57
N ASP A 108 -4.04 4.30 -6.26
CA ASP A 108 -4.16 4.89 -7.60
C ASP A 108 -4.78 3.87 -8.56
N GLY A 109 -5.92 4.23 -9.14
CA GLY A 109 -6.73 3.36 -9.99
C GLY A 109 -7.51 2.24 -9.28
N VAL A 110 -7.34 2.04 -7.97
CA VAL A 110 -8.13 1.02 -7.22
C VAL A 110 -9.57 1.49 -7.03
N LEU A 111 -9.76 2.73 -6.58
CA LEU A 111 -11.09 3.32 -6.42
C LEU A 111 -11.56 4.01 -7.72
N PRO A 112 -12.88 4.13 -7.94
CA PRO A 112 -13.45 4.96 -9.00
C PRO A 112 -12.91 6.39 -8.95
N ARG A 113 -12.68 6.99 -10.12
CA ARG A 113 -12.27 8.39 -10.18
C ARG A 113 -13.45 9.27 -9.77
N MET A 114 -13.22 10.21 -8.87
CA MET A 114 -14.25 11.14 -8.41
C MET A 114 -14.16 12.44 -9.21
N GLY A 115 -14.94 12.55 -10.29
CA GLY A 115 -14.87 13.66 -11.25
C GLY A 115 -15.23 15.03 -10.67
N TRP A 116 -16.07 15.04 -9.64
CA TRP A 116 -16.52 16.25 -8.94
C TRP A 116 -15.54 16.80 -7.90
N VAL A 117 -14.50 16.04 -7.56
CA VAL A 117 -13.58 16.37 -6.46
C VAL A 117 -12.53 17.36 -6.95
N ALA A 118 -12.36 18.45 -6.20
CA ALA A 118 -11.28 19.43 -6.39
C ALA A 118 -10.07 19.10 -5.52
N GLN A 119 -10.35 18.67 -4.29
CA GLN A 119 -9.34 18.42 -3.27
C GLN A 119 -9.76 17.21 -2.46
N GLU A 120 -8.80 16.32 -2.20
CA GLU A 120 -8.93 15.23 -1.25
C GLU A 120 -7.89 15.40 -0.14
N ILE A 121 -8.31 15.21 1.11
CA ILE A 121 -7.45 15.26 2.28
C ILE A 121 -7.50 13.91 2.98
N ASN A 122 -6.32 13.38 3.32
CA ASN A 122 -6.20 12.31 4.30
C ASN A 122 -6.47 12.88 5.70
N VAL A 123 -7.60 12.50 6.31
CA VAL A 123 -7.97 12.97 7.66
C VAL A 123 -7.58 11.98 8.75
N GLY A 124 -7.06 10.81 8.38
CA GLY A 124 -6.44 9.88 9.30
C GLY A 124 -6.84 8.43 9.06
N PHE A 125 -6.67 7.63 10.11
CA PHE A 125 -6.93 6.20 10.11
C PHE A 125 -7.67 5.83 11.39
N ASN A 126 -8.60 4.88 11.31
CA ASN A 126 -9.14 4.24 12.52
C ASN A 126 -8.24 3.05 12.91
N ARG A 127 -8.63 1.81 12.57
CA ARG A 127 -7.93 0.58 12.99
C ARG A 127 -6.71 0.24 12.11
N LEU A 128 -5.63 1.02 12.20
CA LEU A 128 -4.36 0.74 11.51
C LEU A 128 -3.54 -0.33 12.24
N ARG A 129 -3.10 -1.38 11.53
CA ARG A 129 -2.22 -2.45 12.04
C ARG A 129 -1.19 -2.84 10.99
N PHE A 130 0.06 -3.01 11.42
CA PHE A 130 1.13 -3.65 10.66
C PHE A 130 1.21 -5.12 11.08
N VAL A 131 0.76 -6.01 10.20
CA VAL A 131 0.47 -7.41 10.53
C VAL A 131 1.67 -8.31 10.23
N SER A 132 2.39 -8.05 9.14
CA SER A 132 3.63 -8.73 8.79
C SER A 132 4.67 -7.72 8.27
N PRO A 133 5.98 -7.96 8.48
CA PRO A 133 7.01 -7.06 8.00
C PRO A 133 7.08 -7.10 6.46
N VAL A 134 7.28 -5.92 5.85
CA VAL A 134 7.61 -5.83 4.43
C VAL A 134 9.12 -5.92 4.30
N LYS A 135 9.65 -7.03 3.81
CA LYS A 135 11.08 -7.15 3.52
C LYS A 135 11.49 -6.19 2.39
N VAL A 136 12.66 -5.59 2.52
CA VAL A 136 13.23 -4.78 1.43
C VAL A 136 13.45 -5.68 0.21
N GLY A 137 13.02 -5.20 -0.95
CA GLY A 137 13.03 -5.95 -2.23
C GLY A 137 11.71 -6.63 -2.57
N ALA A 138 10.78 -6.75 -1.61
CA ALA A 138 9.42 -7.23 -1.87
C ALA A 138 8.59 -6.18 -2.63
N ARG A 139 7.45 -6.61 -3.16
CA ARG A 139 6.42 -5.76 -3.73
C ARG A 139 5.18 -5.77 -2.86
N VAL A 140 4.50 -4.63 -2.79
CA VAL A 140 3.22 -4.47 -2.09
C VAL A 140 2.11 -4.02 -3.04
N ARG A 141 0.86 -4.38 -2.75
CA ARG A 141 -0.34 -3.91 -3.46
C ARG A 141 -1.51 -3.76 -2.50
N ALA A 142 -2.46 -2.89 -2.82
CA ALA A 142 -3.64 -2.67 -2.00
C ALA A 142 -4.91 -3.24 -2.64
N SER A 143 -5.79 -3.77 -1.80
CA SER A 143 -7.21 -3.97 -2.10
C SER A 143 -8.03 -3.17 -1.10
N ALA A 144 -9.25 -2.80 -1.49
CA ALA A 144 -10.12 -1.97 -0.70
C ALA A 144 -11.54 -2.52 -0.60
N LYS A 145 -12.24 -2.15 0.46
CA LYS A 145 -13.68 -2.30 0.60
C LYS A 145 -14.27 -0.97 1.06
N LEU A 146 -15.27 -0.47 0.34
CA LEU A 146 -15.98 0.74 0.75
C LEU A 146 -16.78 0.44 2.02
N VAL A 147 -16.51 1.18 3.09
CA VAL A 147 -17.16 1.00 4.39
C VAL A 147 -18.29 2.00 4.56
N SER A 148 -18.02 3.26 4.30
CA SER A 148 -19.04 4.31 4.37
C SER A 148 -18.66 5.53 3.55
N VAL A 149 -19.68 6.24 3.08
CA VAL A 149 -19.54 7.58 2.49
C VAL A 149 -20.60 8.45 3.12
N ARG A 150 -20.19 9.53 3.78
CA ARG A 150 -21.08 10.46 4.46
C ARG A 150 -20.96 11.84 3.84
N ARG A 151 -22.09 12.47 3.53
CA ARG A 151 -22.09 13.89 3.12
C ARG A 151 -21.58 14.76 4.26
N LEU A 152 -20.69 15.69 3.95
CA LEU A 152 -20.30 16.72 4.91
C LEU A 152 -21.45 17.72 4.99
N GLY A 153 -21.95 17.98 6.21
CA GLY A 153 -23.00 18.99 6.41
C GLY A 153 -22.45 20.39 6.15
N LYS A 154 -23.26 21.26 5.55
CA LYS A 154 -22.99 22.70 5.58
C LYS A 154 -23.09 23.15 7.04
N GLY A 155 -22.09 23.88 7.53
CA GLY A 155 -22.06 24.37 8.92
C GLY A 155 -23.25 25.27 9.25
N ALA A 156 -23.37 25.66 10.53
CA ALA A 156 -24.44 26.54 11.00
C ALA A 156 -24.55 27.80 10.11
N GLY A 157 -25.75 28.08 9.59
CA GLY A 157 -26.00 29.15 8.62
C GLY A 157 -25.81 28.77 7.15
N GLY A 158 -25.71 27.48 6.81
CA GLY A 158 -25.58 27.01 5.43
C GLY A 158 -24.20 27.26 4.81
N LYS A 159 -23.21 27.64 5.64
CA LYS A 159 -21.84 27.94 5.23
C LYS A 159 -20.93 26.76 5.58
N GLY A 160 -20.22 26.24 4.58
CA GLY A 160 -19.28 25.13 4.70
C GLY A 160 -19.05 24.49 3.34
N PRO A 161 -17.85 23.91 3.10
CA PRO A 161 -17.54 23.31 1.80
C PRO A 161 -18.39 22.06 1.58
N ASP A 162 -18.97 21.95 0.39
CA ASP A 162 -19.69 20.76 -0.02
C ASP A 162 -18.70 19.60 -0.25
N GLY A 163 -19.05 18.39 0.17
CA GLY A 163 -18.11 17.27 0.11
C GLY A 163 -18.61 15.98 0.75
N THR A 164 -17.71 15.00 0.83
CA THR A 164 -17.94 13.70 1.47
C THR A 164 -16.78 13.34 2.38
N GLU A 165 -17.08 12.57 3.42
CA GLU A 165 -16.11 11.78 4.17
C GLU A 165 -16.26 10.32 3.74
N THR A 166 -15.18 9.72 3.27
CA THR A 166 -15.13 8.34 2.80
C THR A 166 -14.29 7.51 3.76
N VAL A 167 -14.82 6.38 4.20
CA VAL A 167 -14.08 5.36 4.95
C VAL A 167 -13.92 4.13 4.07
N VAL A 168 -12.67 3.71 3.87
CA VAL A 168 -12.32 2.52 3.11
C VAL A 168 -11.53 1.57 3.99
N SER A 169 -11.94 0.31 4.06
CA SER A 169 -11.12 -0.74 4.66
C SER A 169 -10.09 -1.17 3.62
N VAL A 170 -8.81 -0.99 3.94
CA VAL A 170 -7.69 -1.29 3.03
C VAL A 170 -6.89 -2.45 3.58
N THR A 171 -6.54 -3.36 2.70
CA THR A 171 -5.59 -4.45 2.96
C THR A 171 -4.41 -4.31 2.02
N VAL A 172 -3.21 -4.18 2.57
CA VAL A 172 -1.96 -4.20 1.81
C VAL A 172 -1.35 -5.59 1.92
N SER A 173 -1.18 -6.24 0.77
CA SER A 173 -0.53 -7.55 0.66
C SER A 173 0.90 -7.39 0.14
N THR A 174 1.75 -8.36 0.46
CA THR A 174 3.12 -8.48 -0.04
C THR A 174 3.25 -9.71 -0.95
N ASP A 175 4.20 -9.71 -1.88
CA ASP A 175 4.58 -10.90 -2.66
C ASP A 175 5.58 -11.81 -1.94
N ASP A 176 5.93 -11.50 -0.69
CA ASP A 176 6.79 -12.33 0.16
C ASP A 176 6.07 -13.60 0.62
N GLU A 177 6.53 -14.77 0.17
CA GLU A 177 5.96 -16.07 0.51
C GLU A 177 6.08 -16.39 2.01
N ASP A 178 7.11 -15.87 2.69
CA ASP A 178 7.31 -16.09 4.14
C ASP A 178 6.26 -15.34 4.99
N SER A 179 5.47 -14.45 4.38
CA SER A 179 4.33 -13.82 5.05
C SER A 179 3.22 -14.80 5.43
N ASN A 180 3.26 -16.04 4.89
CA ASN A 180 2.21 -17.04 5.06
C ASN A 180 0.82 -16.47 4.71
N ALA A 181 0.76 -15.73 3.60
CA ALA A 181 -0.43 -15.03 3.12
C ALA A 181 -1.04 -13.99 4.09
N LYS A 182 -0.34 -13.64 5.18
CA LYS A 182 -0.77 -12.55 6.05
C LYS A 182 -0.57 -11.21 5.34
N PRO A 183 -1.53 -10.27 5.43
CA PRO A 183 -1.31 -8.94 4.89
C PRO A 183 -0.13 -8.27 5.60
N ALA A 184 0.54 -7.35 4.91
CA ALA A 184 1.53 -6.48 5.52
C ALA A 184 0.87 -5.46 6.44
N MET A 185 -0.27 -4.91 6.01
CA MET A 185 -0.98 -3.87 6.73
C MET A 185 -2.49 -3.98 6.51
N THR A 186 -3.26 -3.66 7.54
CA THR A 186 -4.71 -3.42 7.43
C THR A 186 -5.05 -2.09 8.06
N CYS A 187 -6.00 -1.36 7.48
CA CYS A 187 -6.50 -0.12 8.07
C CYS A 187 -7.92 0.20 7.63
N GLU A 188 -8.58 1.08 8.38
CA GLU A 188 -9.68 1.89 7.85
C GLU A 188 -9.11 3.27 7.56
N TRP A 189 -9.00 3.59 6.28
CA TRP A 189 -8.49 4.86 5.80
C TRP A 189 -9.64 5.86 5.64
N VAL A 190 -9.48 7.04 6.24
CA VAL A 190 -10.51 8.08 6.25
C VAL A 190 -10.02 9.26 5.42
N THR A 191 -10.76 9.58 4.36
CA THR A 191 -10.46 10.71 3.49
C THR A 191 -11.66 11.66 3.41
N ARG A 192 -11.40 12.94 3.20
CA ARG A 192 -12.44 13.93 2.90
C ARG A 192 -12.23 14.48 1.51
N GLN A 193 -13.27 14.39 0.70
CA GLN A 193 -13.34 14.95 -0.64
C GLN A 193 -14.16 16.23 -0.62
N TYR A 194 -13.64 17.30 -1.19
CA TYR A 194 -14.33 18.58 -1.33
C TYR A 194 -14.63 18.86 -2.81
N ALA A 195 -15.83 19.34 -3.08
CA ALA A 195 -16.28 19.67 -4.42
C ALA A 195 -15.54 20.89 -4.99
N ARG A 196 -15.54 21.00 -6.33
CA ARG A 196 -15.09 22.18 -7.08
C ARG A 196 -15.96 23.41 -6.82
#